data_AF-A0A1B6I9F3-F1
#
_entry.id   AF-A0A1B6I9F3-F1
#
_cell.length_a   1.000
_cell.length_b   1.000
_cell.length_c   1.000
_cell.angle_alpha   90.00
_cell.angle_beta   90.00
_cell.angle_gamma   90.00
#
_symmetry.space_group_name_H-M   'P 1'
#
loop_
_entity.id
_entity.type
_entity.pdbx_description
1 polymer ?
#
loop_
_entity_poly.entity_id
_entity_poly.type
_entity_poly.pdbx_seq_one_letter_code
_entity_poly.pdbx_strand_id
1 'polypeptide(L)'
;PSRGTVTCYILYFFQGCNGGWKEDLKDLLRGMVDFSMFLELHFLLMSLATILLFIWFIVPYFYITDFMKVYNMTEDQGSLIISVIGITNTIGMIGLGWAGDQPWMNVTKTYAVCLVACGLSIIGMPLLIGNYYLLMLTSGLFGIFFASNFSFTPTILVELIPLERFTTAYGLVLLCQGIGNLLGPPLAGWIFDYTQDWDMSFYMAGVWIIVSGIMVAFIPYTKNKRIWGDGMLERDRESSIA
;
A
#
# COMPACT_ATOMS: atom_id res chain seq x y z
N PRO A 1 -48.37 0.36 9.56
CA PRO A 1 -47.89 1.68 10.03
C PRO A 1 -46.40 2.01 9.75
N SER A 2 -45.65 1.15 9.05
CA SER A 2 -44.17 1.23 8.93
C SER A 2 -43.63 1.71 7.56
N ARG A 3 -44.42 2.40 6.75
CA ARG A 3 -43.96 2.99 5.46
C ARG A 3 -43.69 4.51 5.51
N GLY A 4 -43.93 5.17 6.64
CA GLY A 4 -43.75 6.63 6.78
C GLY A 4 -42.36 7.11 7.17
N THR A 5 -41.54 6.26 7.81
CA THR A 5 -40.27 6.70 8.43
C THR A 5 -39.13 6.87 7.43
N VAL A 6 -39.09 6.06 6.36
CA VAL A 6 -38.01 6.11 5.35
C VAL A 6 -38.12 7.34 4.46
N THR A 7 -39.35 7.77 4.14
CA THR A 7 -39.61 8.99 3.36
C THR A 7 -39.21 10.25 4.12
N CYS A 8 -39.33 10.28 5.45
CA CYS A 8 -38.86 11.41 6.27
C CYS A 8 -37.33 11.58 6.25
N TYR A 9 -36.55 10.50 6.22
CA TYR A 9 -35.08 10.61 6.15
C TYR A 9 -34.60 11.11 4.79
N ILE A 10 -35.24 10.65 3.71
CA ILE A 10 -34.95 11.11 2.34
C ILE A 10 -35.39 12.57 2.15
N LEU A 11 -36.51 12.99 2.75
CA LEU A 11 -36.95 14.38 2.73
C LEU A 11 -36.06 15.31 3.57
N TYR A 12 -35.53 14.85 4.72
CA TYR A 12 -34.52 15.61 5.48
C TYR A 12 -33.22 15.79 4.69
N PHE A 13 -32.80 14.77 3.92
CA PHE A 13 -31.63 14.86 3.04
C PHE A 13 -31.84 15.86 1.89
N PHE A 14 -33.07 16.01 1.40
CA PHE A 14 -33.40 16.98 0.34
C PHE A 14 -33.65 18.40 0.85
N GLN A 15 -34.15 18.55 2.08
CA GLN A 15 -34.53 19.86 2.65
C GLN A 15 -33.34 20.63 3.26
N GLY A 16 -32.19 19.98 3.41
CA GLY A 16 -30.89 20.63 3.69
C GLY A 16 -30.21 21.25 2.45
N CYS A 17 -30.72 20.99 1.24
CA CYS A 17 -30.13 21.48 -0.01
C CYS A 17 -30.54 22.94 -0.31
N ASN A 18 -30.40 23.84 0.66
CA ASN A 18 -30.55 25.29 0.49
C ASN A 18 -29.38 26.09 1.09
N GLY A 19 -28.24 25.43 1.33
CA GLY A 19 -26.91 26.01 1.51
C GLY A 19 -26.02 25.49 0.39
N GLY A 20 -25.07 26.29 -0.09
CA GLY A 20 -24.35 25.97 -1.33
C GLY A 20 -23.68 24.59 -1.28
N TRP A 21 -23.87 23.75 -2.29
CA TRP A 21 -23.22 22.44 -2.46
C TRP A 21 -21.70 22.46 -2.23
N LYS A 22 -21.07 23.63 -2.38
CA LYS A 22 -19.65 23.87 -2.06
C LYS A 22 -19.34 23.78 -0.56
N GLU A 23 -20.24 24.21 0.32
CA GLU A 23 -20.08 24.16 1.77
C GLU A 23 -20.29 22.74 2.28
N ASP A 24 -21.34 22.03 1.83
CA ASP A 24 -21.53 20.62 2.13
C ASP A 24 -20.39 19.75 1.59
N LEU A 25 -19.92 20.00 0.36
CA LEU A 25 -18.75 19.30 -0.20
C LEU A 25 -17.49 19.61 0.62
N LYS A 26 -17.32 20.86 1.07
CA LYS A 26 -16.17 21.28 1.86
C LYS A 26 -16.22 20.66 3.26
N ASP A 27 -17.38 20.56 3.89
CA ASP A 27 -17.54 19.94 5.20
C ASP A 27 -17.41 18.41 5.13
N LEU A 28 -17.93 17.77 4.07
CA LEU A 28 -17.68 16.36 3.77
C LEU A 28 -16.20 16.10 3.50
N LEU A 29 -15.53 16.93 2.69
CA LEU A 29 -14.09 16.83 2.46
C LEU A 29 -13.30 17.09 3.73
N ARG A 30 -13.73 18.01 4.59
CA ARG A 30 -13.05 18.31 5.85
C ARG A 30 -13.19 17.19 6.85
N GLY A 31 -14.34 16.51 6.90
CA GLY A 31 -14.54 15.29 7.70
C GLY A 31 -13.83 14.05 7.13
N MET A 32 -13.64 13.99 5.81
CA MET A 32 -12.87 12.90 5.16
C MET A 32 -11.35 13.14 5.15
N VAL A 33 -10.90 14.38 5.34
CA VAL A 33 -9.48 14.75 5.37
C VAL A 33 -9.11 15.24 6.77
N ASP A 34 -9.38 14.39 7.76
CA ASP A 34 -8.91 14.59 9.13
C ASP A 34 -7.44 14.16 9.23
N PHE A 35 -6.53 15.10 8.97
CA PHE A 35 -5.08 14.89 9.14
C PHE A 35 -4.66 14.58 10.58
N SER A 36 -5.58 14.66 11.55
CA SER A 36 -5.35 14.25 12.94
C SER A 36 -4.82 12.82 13.05
N MET A 37 -5.15 11.94 12.10
CA MET A 37 -4.67 10.54 12.10
C MET A 37 -3.18 10.43 11.73
N PHE A 38 -2.65 11.34 10.92
CA PHE A 38 -1.20 11.39 10.60
C PHE A 38 -0.32 11.75 11.80
N LEU A 39 -0.89 12.26 12.89
CA LEU A 39 -0.13 12.52 14.11
C LEU A 39 0.15 11.24 14.91
N GLU A 40 -0.52 10.13 14.60
CA GLU A 40 -0.22 8.83 15.19
C GLU A 40 0.98 8.21 14.47
N LEU A 41 2.04 7.92 15.23
CA LEU A 41 3.31 7.42 14.69
C LEU A 41 3.12 6.19 13.80
N HIS A 42 2.23 5.27 14.20
CA HIS A 42 1.95 4.03 13.47
C HIS A 42 1.31 4.30 12.10
N PHE A 43 0.36 5.24 12.05
CA PHE A 43 -0.30 5.63 10.79
C PHE A 43 0.65 6.42 9.88
N LEU A 44 1.50 7.29 10.44
CA LEU A 44 2.54 8.00 9.71
C LEU A 44 3.59 7.05 9.13
N LEU A 45 4.04 6.05 9.90
CA LEU A 45 4.98 5.04 9.42
C LEU A 45 4.37 4.18 8.30
N MET A 46 3.11 3.75 8.44
CA MET A 46 2.40 3.00 7.40
C MET A 46 2.24 3.83 6.12
N SER A 47 1.85 5.10 6.24
CA SER A 47 1.66 5.97 5.07
C SER A 47 2.98 6.28 4.36
N LEU A 48 4.06 6.59 5.10
CA LEU A 48 5.39 6.77 4.51
C LEU A 48 5.90 5.50 3.83
N ALA A 49 5.74 4.34 4.47
CA ALA A 49 6.11 3.05 3.89
C ALA A 49 5.34 2.77 2.60
N THR A 50 4.04 3.08 2.58
CA THR A 50 3.17 2.92 1.41
C THR A 50 3.61 3.84 0.27
N ILE A 51 3.91 5.12 0.56
CA ILE A 51 4.42 6.06 -0.46
C ILE A 51 5.71 5.51 -1.09
N LEU A 52 6.68 5.13 -0.26
CA LEU A 52 7.95 4.57 -0.74
C LEU A 52 7.72 3.31 -1.59
N LEU A 53 6.86 2.41 -1.11
CA LEU A 53 6.57 1.16 -1.80
C LEU A 53 5.96 1.40 -3.19
N PHE A 54 4.98 2.30 -3.32
CA PHE A 54 4.34 2.58 -4.62
C PHE A 54 5.22 3.39 -5.57
N ILE A 55 6.07 4.28 -5.07
CA ILE A 55 7.07 4.98 -5.88
C ILE A 55 8.00 3.97 -6.56
N TRP A 56 8.52 3.00 -5.79
CA TRP A 56 9.55 2.08 -6.28
C TRP A 56 8.98 0.82 -6.94
N PHE A 57 7.73 0.45 -6.67
CA PHE A 57 7.06 -0.68 -7.30
C PHE A 57 6.90 -0.49 -8.82
N ILE A 58 6.73 0.75 -9.28
CA ILE A 58 6.53 1.01 -10.70
C ILE A 58 7.78 0.66 -11.53
N VAL A 59 8.97 0.74 -10.92
CA VAL A 59 10.25 0.47 -11.59
C VAL A 59 10.31 -0.98 -12.12
N PRO A 60 10.23 -2.01 -11.27
CA PRO A 60 10.25 -3.38 -11.75
C PRO A 60 8.99 -3.80 -12.49
N TYR A 61 7.86 -3.08 -12.37
CA TYR A 61 6.65 -3.43 -13.12
C TYR A 61 6.65 -2.91 -14.56
N PHE A 62 7.04 -1.64 -14.76
CA PHE A 62 7.05 -1.02 -16.09
C PHE A 62 8.32 -1.32 -16.88
N TYR A 63 9.48 -1.34 -16.22
CA TYR A 63 10.77 -1.38 -16.92
C TYR A 63 11.33 -2.78 -17.10
N ILE A 64 10.63 -3.82 -16.66
CA ILE A 64 11.08 -5.21 -16.85
C ILE A 64 11.14 -5.62 -18.32
N THR A 65 10.28 -5.04 -19.17
CA THR A 65 10.28 -5.27 -20.62
C THR A 65 11.48 -4.61 -21.28
N ASP A 66 11.79 -3.37 -20.90
CA ASP A 66 12.98 -2.66 -21.38
C ASP A 66 14.27 -3.32 -20.88
N PHE A 67 14.26 -3.80 -19.64
CA PHE A 67 15.33 -4.62 -19.08
C PHE A 67 15.57 -5.88 -19.90
N MET A 68 14.52 -6.61 -20.26
CA MET A 68 14.61 -7.81 -21.09
C MET A 68 15.14 -7.54 -22.50
N LYS A 69 14.82 -6.38 -23.08
CA LYS A 69 15.35 -5.98 -24.40
C LYS A 69 16.87 -5.84 -24.39
N VAL A 70 17.45 -5.30 -23.32
CA VAL A 70 18.91 -5.16 -23.17
C VAL A 70 19.61 -6.52 -23.18
N TYR A 71 18.96 -7.56 -22.70
CA TYR A 71 19.50 -8.92 -22.65
C TYR A 71 19.13 -9.79 -23.87
N ASN A 72 18.72 -9.18 -24.99
CA ASN A 72 18.32 -9.85 -26.24
C ASN A 72 17.12 -10.82 -26.09
N MET A 73 16.23 -10.57 -25.13
CA MET A 73 15.00 -11.36 -24.96
C MET A 73 13.83 -10.74 -25.74
N THR A 74 12.90 -11.59 -26.20
CA THR A 74 11.77 -11.15 -27.03
C THR A 74 10.73 -10.37 -26.21
N GLU A 75 10.10 -9.34 -26.77
CA GLU A 75 8.99 -8.60 -26.13
C GLU A 75 7.84 -9.53 -25.66
N ASP A 76 7.58 -10.61 -26.40
CA ASP A 76 6.58 -11.62 -26.05
C ASP A 76 6.86 -12.26 -24.68
N GLN A 77 8.15 -12.52 -24.35
CA GLN A 77 8.55 -13.05 -23.05
C GLN A 77 8.34 -12.03 -21.93
N GLY A 78 8.52 -10.74 -22.25
CA GLY A 78 8.23 -9.65 -21.33
C GLY A 78 6.76 -9.56 -20.93
N SER A 79 5.87 -9.62 -21.92
CA SER A 79 4.43 -9.62 -21.68
C SER A 79 3.94 -10.85 -20.90
N LEU A 80 4.55 -12.02 -21.13
CA LEU A 80 4.28 -13.23 -20.36
C LEU A 80 4.67 -13.07 -18.89
N ILE A 81 5.83 -12.48 -18.59
CA ILE A 81 6.25 -12.22 -17.20
C ILE A 81 5.28 -11.27 -16.49
N ILE A 82 4.87 -10.18 -17.14
CA ILE A 82 3.87 -9.25 -16.57
C ILE A 82 2.55 -9.98 -16.29
N SER A 83 2.11 -10.85 -17.21
CA SER A 83 0.92 -11.67 -17.03
C SER A 83 1.04 -12.62 -15.84
N VAL A 84 2.21 -13.23 -15.66
CA VAL A 84 2.52 -14.11 -14.50
C VAL A 84 2.50 -13.30 -13.20
N ILE A 85 3.08 -12.10 -13.17
CA ILE A 85 3.01 -11.21 -12.00
C ILE A 85 1.55 -10.94 -11.63
N GLY A 86 0.67 -10.65 -12.61
CA GLY A 86 -0.76 -10.42 -12.37
C GLY A 86 -1.51 -11.64 -11.82
N ILE A 87 -1.26 -12.83 -12.40
CA ILE A 87 -1.89 -14.09 -11.94
C ILE A 87 -1.41 -14.43 -10.53
N THR A 88 -0.10 -14.37 -10.30
CA THR A 88 0.50 -14.69 -9.00
C THR A 88 0.13 -13.67 -7.92
N ASN A 89 -0.01 -12.39 -8.25
CA ASN A 89 -0.57 -11.38 -7.36
C ASN A 89 -2.00 -11.73 -6.95
N THR A 90 -2.86 -12.12 -7.90
CA THR A 90 -4.25 -12.53 -7.60
C THR A 90 -4.29 -13.75 -6.67
N ILE A 91 -3.47 -14.76 -6.95
CA ILE A 91 -3.35 -15.95 -6.07
C ILE A 91 -2.79 -15.55 -4.69
N GLY A 92 -1.81 -14.63 -4.67
CA GLY A 92 -1.21 -14.08 -3.46
C GLY A 92 -2.23 -13.34 -2.61
N MET A 93 -3.13 -12.56 -3.19
CA MET A 93 -4.18 -11.84 -2.45
C MET A 93 -5.10 -12.80 -1.71
N ILE A 94 -5.50 -13.89 -2.36
CA ILE A 94 -6.36 -14.92 -1.77
C ILE A 94 -5.59 -15.69 -0.69
N GLY A 95 -4.39 -16.16 -1.01
CA GLY A 95 -3.59 -16.99 -0.10
C GLY A 95 -3.12 -16.23 1.13
N LEU A 96 -2.60 -15.01 0.96
CA LEU A 96 -2.15 -14.17 2.07
C LEU A 96 -3.33 -13.55 2.83
N GLY A 97 -4.44 -13.25 2.15
CA GLY A 97 -5.68 -12.85 2.82
C GLY A 97 -6.14 -13.94 3.79
N TRP A 98 -6.26 -15.17 3.32
CA TRP A 98 -6.60 -16.32 4.17
C TRP A 98 -5.57 -16.55 5.29
N ALA A 99 -4.27 -16.42 4.98
CA ALA A 99 -3.22 -16.57 5.98
C ALA A 99 -3.24 -15.45 7.04
N GLY A 100 -3.74 -14.26 6.70
CA GLY A 100 -3.90 -13.12 7.59
C GLY A 100 -5.04 -13.28 8.60
N ASP A 101 -6.11 -13.98 8.22
CA ASP A 101 -7.27 -14.21 9.08
C ASP A 101 -7.03 -15.27 10.17
N GLN A 102 -5.91 -15.98 10.12
CA GLN A 102 -5.64 -17.10 10.99
C GLN A 102 -5.11 -16.63 12.36
N PRO A 103 -5.69 -17.11 13.50
CA PRO A 103 -5.46 -16.55 14.83
C PRO A 103 -4.03 -16.73 15.39
N TRP A 104 -3.20 -17.56 14.77
CA TRP A 104 -1.80 -17.74 15.16
C TRP A 104 -0.84 -16.76 14.47
N MET A 105 -1.33 -15.98 13.49
CA MET A 105 -0.50 -15.14 12.63
C MET A 105 -0.49 -13.69 13.10
N ASN A 106 0.69 -13.12 13.32
CA ASN A 106 0.82 -11.68 13.55
C ASN A 106 0.87 -10.97 12.19
N VAL A 107 -0.26 -10.42 11.75
CA VAL A 107 -0.43 -9.77 10.44
C VAL A 107 0.66 -8.74 10.17
N THR A 108 0.97 -7.89 11.15
CA THR A 108 2.00 -6.85 11.02
C THR A 108 3.41 -7.42 10.79
N LYS A 109 3.78 -8.52 11.48
CA LYS A 109 5.10 -9.16 11.28
C LYS A 109 5.17 -9.86 9.93
N THR A 110 4.11 -10.55 9.54
CA THR A 110 4.02 -11.21 8.24
C THR A 110 4.11 -10.19 7.11
N TYR A 111 3.42 -9.06 7.24
CA TYR A 111 3.50 -7.97 6.27
C TYR A 111 4.93 -7.44 6.12
N ALA A 112 5.63 -7.15 7.22
CA ALA A 112 7.04 -6.73 7.17
C ALA A 112 7.95 -7.76 6.47
N VAL A 113 7.78 -9.05 6.78
CA VAL A 113 8.54 -10.14 6.14
C VAL A 113 8.24 -10.21 4.64
N CYS A 114 6.97 -10.09 4.24
CA CYS A 114 6.57 -10.05 2.83
C CYS A 114 7.20 -8.86 2.09
N LEU A 115 7.24 -7.67 2.71
CA LEU A 115 7.87 -6.49 2.10
C LEU A 115 9.38 -6.66 1.90
N VAL A 116 10.09 -7.23 2.88
CA VAL A 116 11.52 -7.52 2.75
C VAL A 116 11.75 -8.59 1.69
N ALA A 117 10.94 -9.65 1.67
CA ALA A 117 11.01 -10.69 0.64
C ALA A 117 10.69 -10.13 -0.77
N CYS A 118 9.78 -9.17 -0.87
CA CYS A 118 9.47 -8.45 -2.10
C CYS A 118 10.70 -7.70 -2.63
N GLY A 119 11.35 -6.90 -1.78
CA GLY A 119 12.56 -6.16 -2.16
C GLY A 119 13.75 -7.07 -2.49
N LEU A 120 13.93 -8.17 -1.75
CA LEU A 120 14.93 -9.20 -2.08
C LEU A 120 14.67 -9.86 -3.44
N SER A 121 13.40 -10.10 -3.78
CA SER A 121 13.02 -10.68 -5.07
C SER A 121 13.40 -9.75 -6.23
N ILE A 122 13.24 -8.43 -6.06
CA ILE A 122 13.62 -7.41 -7.04
C ILE A 122 15.15 -7.34 -7.20
N ILE A 123 15.90 -7.36 -6.10
CA ILE A 123 17.38 -7.42 -6.12
C ILE A 123 17.88 -8.68 -6.82
N GLY A 124 17.13 -9.78 -6.69
CA GLY A 124 17.43 -11.06 -7.36
C GLY A 124 17.19 -11.06 -8.87
N MET A 125 16.31 -10.21 -9.40
CA MET A 125 16.00 -10.15 -10.84
C MET A 125 17.24 -9.90 -11.71
N PRO A 126 18.06 -8.84 -11.49
CA PRO A 126 19.24 -8.58 -12.31
C PRO A 126 20.33 -9.66 -12.16
N LEU A 127 20.43 -10.32 -11.00
CA LEU A 127 21.39 -11.42 -10.80
C LEU A 127 21.03 -12.70 -11.56
N LEU A 128 19.74 -12.91 -11.83
CA LEU A 128 19.21 -14.15 -12.37
C LEU A 128 18.79 -14.05 -13.85
N ILE A 129 19.12 -12.93 -14.51
CA ILE A 129 18.75 -12.69 -15.91
C ILE A 129 19.37 -13.70 -16.89
N GLY A 130 20.45 -14.39 -16.49
CA GLY A 130 21.05 -15.46 -17.29
C GLY A 130 20.13 -16.67 -17.52
N ASN A 131 18.99 -16.77 -16.81
CA ASN A 131 18.03 -17.86 -17.00
C ASN A 131 16.58 -17.35 -16.94
N TYR A 132 15.88 -17.40 -18.08
CA TYR A 132 14.48 -16.98 -18.21
C TYR A 132 13.54 -17.59 -17.16
N TYR A 133 13.73 -18.88 -16.83
CA TYR A 133 12.86 -19.56 -15.87
C TYR A 133 13.05 -19.02 -14.45
N LEU A 134 14.27 -18.63 -14.08
CA LEU A 134 14.56 -18.02 -12.78
C LEU A 134 14.01 -16.58 -12.70
N LEU A 135 14.10 -15.83 -13.80
CA LEU A 135 13.48 -14.51 -13.91
C LEU A 135 11.95 -14.60 -13.75
N MET A 136 11.32 -15.55 -14.44
CA MET A 136 9.87 -15.81 -14.32
C MET A 136 9.49 -16.21 -12.89
N LEU A 137 10.26 -17.07 -12.24
CA LEU A 137 9.99 -17.48 -10.86
C LEU A 137 10.13 -16.31 -9.88
N THR A 138 11.18 -15.50 -9.99
CA THR A 138 11.39 -14.32 -9.14
C THR A 138 10.34 -13.24 -9.35
N SER A 139 9.88 -13.03 -10.59
CA SER A 139 8.73 -12.15 -10.87
C SER A 139 7.42 -12.67 -10.28
N GLY A 140 7.19 -13.98 -10.30
CA GLY A 140 6.03 -14.58 -9.64
C GLY A 140 6.06 -14.42 -8.13
N LEU A 141 7.23 -14.63 -7.51
CA LEU A 141 7.45 -14.39 -6.08
C LEU A 141 7.19 -12.92 -5.72
N PHE A 142 7.72 -11.99 -6.53
CA PHE A 142 7.46 -10.57 -6.38
C PHE A 142 5.95 -10.26 -6.41
N GLY A 143 5.20 -10.83 -7.36
CA GLY A 143 3.75 -10.67 -7.43
C GLY A 143 3.02 -11.17 -6.18
N ILE A 144 3.38 -12.35 -5.66
CA ILE A 144 2.80 -12.92 -4.43
C ILE A 144 3.08 -12.02 -3.23
N PHE A 145 4.33 -11.58 -3.05
CA PHE A 145 4.70 -10.75 -1.90
C PHE A 145 4.12 -9.34 -2.00
N PHE A 146 3.99 -8.79 -3.20
CA PHE A 146 3.35 -7.49 -3.41
C PHE A 146 1.86 -7.53 -3.06
N ALA A 147 1.17 -8.65 -3.34
CA ALA A 147 -0.22 -8.86 -2.97
C ALA A 147 -0.50 -8.65 -1.47
N SER A 148 0.50 -8.93 -0.61
CA SER A 148 0.41 -8.74 0.83
C SER A 148 0.05 -7.31 1.23
N ASN A 149 0.46 -6.29 0.46
CA ASN A 149 0.14 -4.90 0.75
C ASN A 149 -1.35 -4.63 0.63
N PHE A 150 -2.05 -5.20 -0.35
CA PHE A 150 -3.49 -4.99 -0.49
C PHE A 150 -4.31 -5.75 0.56
N SER A 151 -3.90 -6.97 0.91
CA SER A 151 -4.62 -7.79 1.89
C SER A 151 -4.37 -7.35 3.33
N PHE A 152 -3.13 -7.00 3.71
CA PHE A 152 -2.78 -6.72 5.11
C PHE A 152 -2.96 -5.26 5.52
N THR A 153 -2.88 -4.30 4.60
CA THR A 153 -3.09 -2.87 4.92
C THR A 153 -4.44 -2.61 5.63
N PRO A 154 -5.60 -3.07 5.12
CA PRO A 154 -6.86 -2.86 5.81
C PRO A 154 -6.90 -3.60 7.16
N THR A 155 -6.36 -4.81 7.27
CA THR A 155 -6.33 -5.58 8.52
C THR A 155 -5.52 -4.88 9.61
N ILE A 156 -4.31 -4.42 9.28
CA ILE A 156 -3.46 -3.65 10.21
C ILE A 156 -4.16 -2.35 10.60
N LEU A 157 -4.85 -1.70 9.67
CA LEU A 157 -5.52 -0.44 9.93
C LEU A 157 -6.72 -0.57 10.88
N VAL A 158 -7.50 -1.66 10.79
CA VAL A 158 -8.55 -1.99 11.78
C VAL A 158 -7.97 -2.23 13.17
N GLU A 159 -6.74 -2.74 13.27
CA GLU A 159 -6.03 -2.87 14.54
C GLU A 159 -5.45 -1.54 15.05
N LEU A 160 -5.25 -0.54 14.20
CA LEU A 160 -4.68 0.73 14.64
C LEU A 160 -5.74 1.75 15.02
N ILE A 161 -6.88 1.76 14.32
CA ILE A 161 -7.86 2.85 14.37
C ILE A 161 -9.26 2.28 14.66
N PRO A 162 -10.09 2.97 15.46
CA PRO A 162 -11.47 2.58 15.70
C PRO A 162 -12.28 2.47 14.39
N LEU A 163 -13.21 1.52 14.34
CA LEU A 163 -13.99 1.20 13.14
C LEU A 163 -14.78 2.39 12.59
N GLU A 164 -15.20 3.31 13.47
CA GLU A 164 -15.92 4.53 13.11
C GLU A 164 -15.13 5.45 12.16
N ARG A 165 -13.80 5.43 12.25
CA ARG A 165 -12.87 6.28 11.48
C ARG A 165 -12.05 5.50 10.45
N PHE A 166 -12.26 4.19 10.35
CA PHE A 166 -11.52 3.29 9.46
C PHE A 166 -11.60 3.74 7.99
N THR A 167 -12.78 4.11 7.51
CA THR A 167 -12.99 4.52 6.11
C THR A 167 -12.20 5.78 5.76
N THR A 168 -12.20 6.78 6.65
CA THR A 168 -11.41 8.01 6.53
C THR A 168 -9.91 7.69 6.53
N ALA A 169 -9.45 6.87 7.47
CA ALA A 169 -8.05 6.48 7.56
C ALA A 169 -7.56 5.71 6.32
N TYR A 170 -8.36 4.76 5.85
CA TYR A 170 -8.02 3.96 4.68
C TYR A 170 -8.01 4.83 3.43
N GLY A 171 -8.95 5.78 3.31
CA GLY A 171 -8.97 6.79 2.26
C GLY A 171 -7.70 7.65 2.23
N LEU A 172 -7.18 8.04 3.40
CA LEU A 172 -5.91 8.78 3.51
C LEU A 172 -4.70 7.93 3.08
N VAL A 173 -4.67 6.63 3.41
CA VAL A 173 -3.63 5.70 2.93
C VAL A 173 -3.70 5.54 1.41
N LEU A 174 -4.89 5.42 0.84
CA LEU A 174 -5.11 5.37 -0.61
C LEU A 174 -4.66 6.67 -1.30
N LEU A 175 -4.88 7.83 -0.67
CA LEU A 175 -4.34 9.10 -1.15
C LEU A 175 -2.81 9.09 -1.19
N CYS A 176 -2.16 8.63 -0.13
CA CYS A 176 -0.71 8.45 -0.08
C CYS A 176 -0.20 7.51 -1.19
N GLN A 177 -0.88 6.39 -1.41
CA GLN A 177 -0.60 5.47 -2.52
C GLN A 177 -0.74 6.17 -3.88
N GLY A 178 -1.79 6.98 -4.06
CA GLY A 178 -1.99 7.79 -5.28
C GLY A 178 -0.84 8.76 -5.53
N ILE A 179 -0.36 9.46 -4.49
CA ILE A 179 0.81 10.34 -4.57
C ILE A 179 2.05 9.54 -4.99
N GLY A 180 2.26 8.36 -4.41
CA GLY A 180 3.39 7.49 -4.77
C GLY A 180 3.35 7.06 -6.24
N ASN A 181 2.18 6.66 -6.74
CA ASN A 181 2.01 6.30 -8.16
C ASN A 181 2.16 7.49 -9.11
N LEU A 182 1.82 8.71 -8.68
CA LEU A 182 2.03 9.91 -9.49
C LEU A 182 3.50 10.31 -9.57
N LEU A 183 4.23 10.17 -8.46
CA LEU A 183 5.66 10.46 -8.37
C LEU A 183 6.54 9.35 -8.95
N GLY A 184 6.05 8.11 -9.01
CA GLY A 184 6.79 6.95 -9.50
C GLY A 184 7.36 7.12 -10.92
N PRO A 185 6.54 7.40 -11.96
CA PRO A 185 7.04 7.57 -13.32
C PRO A 185 8.08 8.68 -13.51
N PRO A 186 7.91 9.91 -13.00
CA PRO A 186 8.93 10.95 -13.15
C PRO A 186 10.21 10.64 -12.37
N LEU A 187 10.11 10.00 -11.19
CA LEU A 187 11.29 9.52 -10.46
C LEU A 187 12.02 8.43 -11.25
N ALA A 188 11.29 7.47 -11.81
CA ALA A 188 11.88 6.38 -12.57
C ALA A 188 12.55 6.87 -13.86
N GLY A 189 11.95 7.82 -14.57
CA GLY A 189 12.58 8.48 -15.72
C GLY A 189 13.87 9.22 -15.33
N TRP A 190 13.85 9.95 -14.21
CA TRP A 190 15.05 10.65 -13.73
C TRP A 190 16.17 9.70 -13.27
N ILE A 191 15.83 8.57 -12.62
CA ILE A 191 16.79 7.51 -12.29
C ILE A 191 17.40 6.92 -13.55
N PHE A 192 16.60 6.66 -14.58
CA PHE A 192 17.10 6.11 -15.84
C PHE A 192 18.08 7.07 -16.52
N ASP A 193 17.75 8.36 -16.58
CA ASP A 193 18.61 9.40 -17.15
C ASP A 193 19.96 9.48 -16.43
N TYR A 194 19.96 9.36 -15.10
CA TYR A 194 21.18 9.44 -14.29
C TYR A 194 22.02 8.18 -14.33
N THR A 195 21.38 7.01 -14.26
CA THR A 195 22.08 5.74 -14.08
C THR A 195 22.58 5.19 -15.41
N GLN A 196 21.86 5.42 -16.51
CA GLN A 196 22.12 4.84 -17.85
C GLN A 196 22.21 3.30 -17.90
N ASP A 197 22.15 2.63 -16.74
CA ASP A 197 22.13 1.18 -16.54
C ASP A 197 20.86 0.77 -15.79
N TRP A 198 20.16 -0.22 -16.33
CA TRP A 198 18.93 -0.75 -15.72
C TRP A 198 19.21 -1.51 -14.43
N ASP A 199 20.29 -2.29 -14.38
CA ASP A 199 20.63 -3.15 -13.23
C ASP A 199 20.71 -2.36 -11.91
N MET A 200 21.40 -1.22 -11.92
CA MET A 200 21.51 -0.34 -10.75
C MET A 200 20.16 0.23 -10.31
N SER A 201 19.27 0.51 -11.24
CA SER A 201 17.92 0.99 -10.96
C SER A 201 17.08 -0.05 -10.21
N PHE A 202 17.20 -1.34 -10.60
CA PHE A 202 16.56 -2.46 -9.89
C PHE A 202 17.13 -2.65 -8.48
N TYR A 203 18.45 -2.56 -8.30
CA TYR A 203 19.06 -2.64 -6.98
C TYR A 203 18.59 -1.52 -6.06
N MET A 204 18.56 -0.28 -6.56
CA MET A 204 18.10 0.88 -5.79
C MET A 204 16.64 0.73 -5.39
N ALA A 205 15.77 0.34 -6.33
CA ALA A 205 14.35 0.08 -6.05
C ALA A 205 14.15 -0.99 -4.98
N GLY A 206 14.88 -2.11 -5.08
CA GLY A 206 14.83 -3.18 -4.10
C GLY A 206 15.28 -2.75 -2.70
N VAL A 207 16.36 -1.97 -2.60
CA VAL A 207 16.84 -1.42 -1.31
C VAL A 207 15.79 -0.50 -0.67
N TRP A 208 15.18 0.40 -1.44
CA TRP A 208 14.15 1.29 -0.90
C TRP A 208 12.88 0.55 -0.46
N ILE A 209 12.52 -0.53 -1.16
CA ILE A 209 11.40 -1.40 -0.75
C ILE A 209 11.74 -2.16 0.54
N ILE A 210 12.98 -2.62 0.71
CA ILE A 210 13.44 -3.21 1.97
C ILE A 210 13.39 -2.17 3.10
N VAL A 211 13.81 -0.92 2.85
CA VAL A 211 13.71 0.18 3.83
C VAL A 211 12.25 0.43 4.22
N SER A 212 11.33 0.43 3.26
CA SER A 212 9.88 0.50 3.53
C SER A 212 9.40 -0.68 4.40
N GLY A 213 9.83 -1.91 4.08
CA GLY A 213 9.53 -3.10 4.89
C GLY A 213 10.07 -3.02 6.31
N ILE A 214 11.26 -2.47 6.50
CA ILE A 214 11.87 -2.23 7.81
C ILE A 214 11.10 -1.15 8.58
N MET A 215 10.64 -0.08 7.94
CA MET A 215 9.78 0.93 8.58
C MET A 215 8.50 0.31 9.13
N VAL A 216 7.88 -0.59 8.36
CA VAL A 216 6.72 -1.37 8.82
C VAL A 216 7.10 -2.34 9.94
N ALA A 217 8.27 -2.96 9.87
CA ALA A 217 8.78 -3.83 10.93
C ALA A 217 8.98 -3.09 12.26
N PHE A 218 9.24 -1.78 12.25
CA PHE A 218 9.37 -0.97 13.48
C PHE A 218 8.03 -0.70 14.17
N ILE A 219 6.90 -0.80 13.47
CA ILE A 219 5.55 -0.59 14.02
C ILE A 219 5.24 -1.52 15.21
N PRO A 220 5.46 -2.85 15.15
CA PRO A 220 5.21 -3.74 16.29
C PRO A 220 6.26 -3.63 17.40
N TYR A 221 7.45 -3.11 17.12
CA TYR A 221 8.51 -2.91 18.13
C TYR A 221 8.40 -1.58 18.86
N THR A 222 7.70 -0.59 18.30
CA THR A 222 7.57 0.74 18.87
C THR A 222 6.22 0.87 19.58
N LYS A 223 6.20 1.35 20.84
CA LYS A 223 4.95 1.70 21.53
C LYS A 223 4.28 2.85 20.77
N ASN A 224 3.01 2.69 20.42
CA ASN A 224 2.24 3.71 19.72
C ASN A 224 2.22 4.99 20.54
N LYS A 225 2.68 6.08 19.92
CA LYS A 225 2.78 7.40 20.53
C LYS A 225 2.26 8.42 19.53
N ARG A 226 1.43 9.34 20.00
CA ARG A 226 1.12 10.56 19.24
C ARG A 226 2.36 11.44 19.21
N ILE A 227 2.73 11.89 18.02
CA ILE A 227 3.89 12.77 17.80
C ILE A 227 3.61 14.18 18.36
N TRP A 228 2.33 14.56 18.49
CA TRP A 228 1.91 15.86 19.03
C TRP A 228 0.63 15.71 19.87
N GLY A 229 0.70 16.11 21.15
CA GLY A 229 -0.40 16.05 22.12
C GLY A 229 -0.36 14.84 23.05
N ASP A 230 -0.34 15.08 24.37
CA ASP A 230 -0.42 14.07 25.45
C ASP A 230 -1.86 13.55 25.64
N GLY A 231 -2.45 12.97 24.59
CA GLY A 231 -3.75 12.31 24.65
C GLY A 231 -3.63 10.78 24.51
N MET A 232 -4.47 10.03 25.21
CA MET A 232 -4.66 8.58 24.97
C MET A 232 -4.96 8.32 23.49
N LEU A 233 -4.48 7.19 22.96
CA LEU A 233 -4.81 6.72 21.62
C LEU A 233 -6.32 6.60 21.48
N GLU A 234 -6.87 6.88 20.30
CA GLU A 234 -8.32 6.83 20.09
C GLU A 234 -8.89 5.44 20.37
N ARG A 235 -8.14 4.39 20.04
CA ARG A 235 -8.48 2.99 20.36
C ARG A 235 -8.48 2.72 21.87
N ASP A 236 -7.51 3.26 22.60
CA ASP A 236 -7.45 3.12 24.06
C ASP A 236 -8.62 3.88 24.73
N ARG A 237 -9.00 5.03 24.17
CA ARG A 237 -10.14 5.81 24.67
C ARG A 237 -11.46 5.06 24.52
N GLU A 238 -11.68 4.39 23.39
CA GLU A 238 -12.86 3.54 23.19
C GLU A 238 -12.85 2.32 24.13
N SER A 239 -11.70 1.66 24.30
CA SER A 239 -11.56 0.52 25.23
C SER A 239 -11.73 0.88 26.71
N SER A 240 -11.50 2.14 27.08
CA SER A 240 -11.74 2.63 28.45
C SER A 240 -13.20 2.99 28.73
N ILE A 241 -14.03 3.10 27.68
CA ILE A 241 -15.46 3.44 27.76
C ILE A 241 -16.33 2.18 27.65
N ALA A 242 -15.81 1.10 27.03
CA ALA A 242 -16.43 -0.22 26.94
C ALA A 242 -16.20 -1.07 28.21
#